data_AF-A0A9X4ASJ8-F1
#
_entry.id   AF-A0A9X4ASJ8-F1
#
_cell.length_a   1.000
_cell.length_b   1.000
_cell.length_c   1.000
_cell.angle_alpha   90.00
_cell.angle_beta   90.00
_cell.angle_gamma   90.00
#
_symmetry.space_group_name_H-M   'P 1'
#
loop_
_entity.id
_entity.type
_entity.pdbx_description
1 polymer ?
#
loop_
_entity_poly.entity_id
_entity_poly.type
_entity_poly.pdbx_seq_one_letter_code
_entity_poly.pdbx_strand_id
1 'polypeptide(L)'
;MTHAPLHLTDSDFDAYAPEKATSNAYSRPRLEVKQRALAWARGVFARLAELGITVDMHGSDEHPTLRNKKRVDCQWVFFWRDAAAREELERLLDAGRSISAAIDDPSPYGRHAFLALRIDSHGVEVCFAVHPEAKVDIDNLRARLAAKDAAEGAGFGVQDAAGDPKPQASNGPTGLAAELTAALRALPEQFAVGVGADRVAASAATPEAIEAMLERAAEGQVPLWIGWAVPREVALEHAEILDEQLEDALLALAPIYTLVAWSRQNDHIALDRRLEGIERERARTHAEVSAQTEKWQAEQAAARERSLAEAKARGEAEGPRASALPFGHGARPGHGAPRRPSLDTLFKPGSKAEGDRDRRGGRPQEAKAPQAPAAPREREREHTPAPPRVAPSPAPAAAAPAPAASSSASPAAPTTMEKGARVRVLSGAFADKIGVLGELDGRGGARVLLGLLSTRIDVTDLALVPEGRERPAIQSSHRRPTAPMPRKAR
;
A
#
# COMPACT_ATOMS: atom_id res chain seq x y z
N MET A 1 20.60 -12.06 0.14
CA MET A 1 19.81 -13.13 -0.49
C MET A 1 19.46 -12.62 -1.87
N THR A 2 19.65 -13.40 -2.94
CA THR A 2 19.29 -12.96 -4.29
C THR A 2 17.77 -12.82 -4.37
N HIS A 3 17.29 -11.60 -4.60
CA HIS A 3 15.87 -11.31 -4.69
C HIS A 3 15.27 -11.90 -5.98
N ALA A 4 13.98 -12.22 -5.96
CA ALA A 4 13.29 -12.70 -7.15
C ALA A 4 13.18 -11.53 -8.13
N PRO A 5 13.68 -11.67 -9.37
CA PRO A 5 13.62 -10.60 -10.35
C PRO A 5 12.18 -10.36 -10.83
N LEU A 6 11.88 -9.10 -11.15
CA LEU A 6 10.61 -8.67 -11.73
C LEU A 6 10.53 -9.06 -13.22
N HIS A 7 11.64 -8.87 -13.95
CA HIS A 7 11.81 -9.20 -15.39
C HIS A 7 10.59 -8.82 -16.24
N LEU A 8 10.33 -7.52 -16.37
CA LEU A 8 9.22 -7.03 -17.19
C LEU A 8 9.46 -7.29 -18.68
N THR A 9 8.42 -7.72 -19.36
CA THR A 9 8.40 -8.04 -20.80
C THR A 9 7.32 -7.23 -21.50
N ASP A 10 7.40 -7.16 -22.83
CA ASP A 10 6.43 -6.43 -23.65
C ASP A 10 4.98 -6.90 -23.42
N SER A 11 4.80 -8.23 -23.26
CA SER A 11 3.50 -8.84 -22.96
C SER A 11 2.90 -8.43 -21.61
N ASP A 12 3.75 -8.03 -20.66
CA ASP A 12 3.29 -7.62 -19.33
C ASP A 12 2.58 -6.27 -19.40
N PHE A 13 3.18 -5.29 -20.09
CA PHE A 13 2.56 -3.97 -20.34
C PHE A 13 1.29 -4.12 -21.19
N ASP A 14 1.37 -4.97 -22.22
CA ASP A 14 0.25 -5.27 -23.10
C ASP A 14 -0.96 -5.88 -22.40
N ALA A 15 -0.78 -6.56 -21.26
CA ALA A 15 -1.90 -7.09 -20.48
C ALA A 15 -2.80 -5.98 -19.89
N TYR A 16 -2.28 -4.76 -19.80
CA TYR A 16 -2.95 -3.59 -19.22
C TYR A 16 -3.43 -2.57 -20.26
N ALA A 17 -3.39 -2.90 -21.55
CA ALA A 17 -3.88 -2.00 -22.59
C ALA A 17 -5.37 -1.63 -22.38
N PRO A 18 -5.80 -0.39 -22.67
CA PRO A 18 -7.17 0.08 -22.38
C PRO A 18 -8.27 -0.81 -22.95
N GLU A 19 -8.10 -1.33 -24.16
CA GLU A 19 -9.03 -2.22 -24.85
C GLU A 19 -9.11 -3.62 -24.24
N LYS A 20 -8.13 -4.00 -23.40
CA LYS A 20 -8.07 -5.28 -22.70
C LYS A 20 -8.56 -5.16 -21.26
N ALA A 21 -8.66 -3.95 -20.71
CA ALA A 21 -8.84 -3.71 -19.28
C ALA A 21 -10.11 -4.36 -18.68
N THR A 22 -11.17 -4.54 -19.47
CA THR A 22 -12.44 -5.17 -19.03
C THR A 22 -12.52 -6.66 -19.34
N SER A 23 -11.53 -7.23 -20.05
CA SER A 23 -11.55 -8.61 -20.51
C SER A 23 -10.94 -9.57 -19.50
N ASN A 24 -11.69 -10.65 -19.19
CA ASN A 24 -11.21 -11.76 -18.36
C ASN A 24 -10.16 -12.64 -19.05
N ALA A 25 -9.99 -12.53 -20.37
CA ALA A 25 -8.98 -13.30 -21.11
C ALA A 25 -7.55 -12.94 -20.66
N TYR A 26 -7.36 -11.74 -20.12
CA TYR A 26 -6.07 -11.24 -19.65
C TYR A 26 -5.86 -11.40 -18.14
N SER A 27 -6.81 -12.01 -17.41
CA SER A 27 -6.66 -12.22 -15.96
C SER A 27 -5.46 -13.10 -15.61
N ARG A 28 -5.16 -14.13 -16.43
CA ARG A 28 -4.00 -15.01 -16.22
C ARG A 28 -2.66 -14.28 -16.42
N PRO A 29 -2.41 -13.61 -17.56
CA PRO A 29 -1.21 -12.78 -17.72
C PRO A 29 -1.02 -11.76 -16.59
N ARG A 30 -2.08 -11.06 -16.17
CA ARG A 30 -2.02 -10.10 -15.05
C ARG A 30 -1.69 -10.78 -13.72
N LEU A 31 -2.23 -11.97 -13.47
CA LEU A 31 -1.90 -12.77 -12.27
C LEU A 31 -0.41 -13.14 -12.25
N GLU A 32 0.15 -13.53 -13.39
CA GLU A 32 1.57 -13.87 -13.51
C GLU A 32 2.45 -12.63 -13.22
N VAL A 33 2.09 -11.45 -13.75
CA VAL A 33 2.75 -10.17 -13.42
C VAL A 33 2.65 -9.85 -11.92
N LYS A 34 1.45 -9.94 -11.34
CA LYS A 34 1.21 -9.69 -9.91
C LYS A 34 2.06 -10.61 -9.03
N GLN A 35 2.17 -11.90 -9.38
CA GLN A 35 2.97 -12.85 -8.62
C GLN A 35 4.46 -12.53 -8.67
N ARG A 36 5.00 -12.15 -9.83
CA ARG A 36 6.40 -11.69 -9.95
C ARG A 36 6.62 -10.40 -9.16
N ALA A 37 5.73 -9.43 -9.28
CA ALA A 37 5.81 -8.16 -8.56
C ALA A 37 5.77 -8.35 -7.03
N LEU A 38 4.87 -9.21 -6.53
CA LEU A 38 4.82 -9.57 -5.10
C LEU A 38 6.05 -10.36 -4.64
N ALA A 39 6.69 -11.12 -5.53
CA ALA A 39 7.92 -11.84 -5.22
C ALA A 39 9.12 -10.90 -5.07
N TRP A 40 9.27 -9.98 -6.01
CA TRP A 40 10.26 -8.90 -5.96
C TRP A 40 10.03 -7.99 -4.74
N ALA A 41 8.80 -7.58 -4.49
CA ALA A 41 8.44 -6.68 -3.39
C ALA A 41 8.74 -7.24 -1.98
N ARG A 42 8.86 -8.57 -1.81
CA ARG A 42 9.35 -9.15 -0.55
C ARG A 42 10.80 -8.75 -0.24
N GLY A 43 11.62 -8.49 -1.26
CA GLY A 43 12.96 -7.94 -1.10
C GLY A 43 12.93 -6.51 -0.57
N VAL A 44 12.15 -5.65 -1.23
CA VAL A 44 11.89 -4.27 -0.79
C VAL A 44 11.39 -4.24 0.66
N PHE A 45 10.41 -5.07 1.00
CA PHE A 45 9.85 -5.19 2.34
C PHE A 45 10.93 -5.49 3.39
N ALA A 46 11.83 -6.44 3.11
CA ALA A 46 12.91 -6.79 4.03
C ALA A 46 13.87 -5.60 4.26
N ARG A 47 14.22 -4.86 3.20
CA ARG A 47 15.08 -3.68 3.30
C ARG A 47 14.39 -2.50 4.01
N LEU A 48 13.10 -2.29 3.80
CA LEU A 48 12.32 -1.30 4.57
C LEU A 48 12.32 -1.65 6.07
N ALA A 49 12.18 -2.93 6.41
CA ALA A 49 12.25 -3.38 7.80
C ALA A 49 13.64 -3.16 8.42
N GLU A 50 14.73 -3.33 7.66
CA GLU A 50 16.09 -3.00 8.10
C GLU A 50 16.28 -1.50 8.39
N LEU A 51 15.54 -0.63 7.70
CA LEU A 51 15.47 0.80 7.98
C LEU A 51 14.55 1.14 9.17
N GLY A 52 13.96 0.14 9.82
CA GLY A 52 13.04 0.33 10.94
C GLY A 52 11.62 0.76 10.52
N ILE A 53 11.28 0.62 9.24
CA ILE A 53 9.98 1.00 8.69
C ILE A 53 9.09 -0.24 8.64
N THR A 54 8.08 -0.27 9.51
CA THR A 54 7.11 -1.37 9.54
C THR A 54 5.99 -1.11 8.55
N VAL A 55 5.92 -1.96 7.53
CA VAL A 55 4.90 -1.90 6.50
C VAL A 55 4.24 -3.26 6.32
N ASP A 56 3.03 -3.30 5.76
CA ASP A 56 2.43 -4.46 5.13
C ASP A 56 2.55 -4.33 3.60
N MET A 57 2.51 -5.45 2.89
CA MET A 57 2.56 -5.50 1.43
C MET A 57 1.27 -6.10 0.86
N HIS A 58 0.69 -5.48 -0.18
CA HIS A 58 -0.50 -5.99 -0.86
C HIS A 58 -0.50 -5.71 -2.36
N GLY A 59 -1.04 -6.61 -3.20
CA GLY A 59 -1.19 -6.38 -4.64
C GLY A 59 -2.65 -6.21 -5.06
N SER A 60 -2.96 -5.22 -5.91
CA SER A 60 -4.32 -4.95 -6.40
C SER A 60 -4.94 -6.16 -7.14
N ASP A 61 -6.27 -6.16 -7.31
CA ASP A 61 -7.00 -7.19 -8.05
C ASP A 61 -6.52 -7.25 -9.52
N GLU A 62 -6.17 -8.45 -9.98
CA GLU A 62 -5.70 -8.72 -11.34
C GLU A 62 -6.83 -9.03 -12.34
N HIS A 63 -8.04 -9.31 -11.82
CA HIS A 63 -9.22 -9.62 -12.61
C HIS A 63 -10.28 -8.50 -12.50
N PRO A 64 -11.06 -8.23 -13.57
CA PRO A 64 -12.19 -7.31 -13.51
C PRO A 64 -13.24 -7.74 -12.47
N THR A 65 -13.34 -7.00 -11.36
CA THR A 65 -14.28 -7.22 -10.26
C THR A 65 -15.21 -6.02 -10.08
N LEU A 66 -16.27 -6.16 -9.28
CA LEU A 66 -17.03 -4.97 -8.86
C LEU A 66 -16.14 -3.96 -8.12
N ARG A 67 -15.08 -4.44 -7.43
CA ARG A 67 -14.17 -3.61 -6.64
C ARG A 67 -13.37 -2.63 -7.50
N ASN A 68 -12.90 -3.06 -8.66
CA ASN A 68 -12.18 -2.21 -9.60
C ASN A 68 -13.07 -1.69 -10.74
N LYS A 69 -14.39 -1.58 -10.51
CA LYS A 69 -15.37 -1.12 -11.52
C LYS A 69 -15.31 -1.93 -12.82
N LYS A 70 -15.01 -3.22 -12.71
CA LYS A 70 -14.84 -4.21 -13.78
C LYS A 70 -13.74 -3.81 -14.77
N ARG A 71 -12.66 -3.20 -14.29
CA ARG A 71 -11.55 -2.71 -15.11
C ARG A 71 -10.21 -2.93 -14.41
N VAL A 72 -9.23 -3.41 -15.16
CA VAL A 72 -7.83 -3.54 -14.72
C VAL A 72 -6.93 -2.95 -15.80
N ASP A 73 -6.60 -1.67 -15.66
CA ASP A 73 -5.70 -0.92 -16.55
C ASP A 73 -4.29 -0.74 -15.97
N CYS A 74 -4.06 -1.24 -14.76
CA CYS A 74 -2.76 -1.28 -14.11
C CYS A 74 -2.73 -2.33 -13.00
N GLN A 75 -1.53 -2.72 -12.60
CA GLN A 75 -1.27 -3.54 -11.43
C GLN A 75 -0.48 -2.73 -10.41
N TRP A 76 -0.97 -2.73 -9.18
CA TRP A 76 -0.30 -2.11 -8.05
C TRP A 76 0.26 -3.16 -7.10
N VAL A 77 1.39 -2.84 -6.49
CA VAL A 77 1.89 -3.43 -5.25
C VAL A 77 2.11 -2.30 -4.25
N PHE A 78 1.32 -2.29 -3.19
CA PHE A 78 1.33 -1.28 -2.14
C PHE A 78 2.20 -1.73 -0.98
N PHE A 79 2.94 -0.79 -0.40
CA PHE A 79 3.55 -0.86 0.92
C PHE A 79 2.97 0.27 1.77
N TRP A 80 2.36 -0.10 2.87
CA TRP A 80 1.63 0.83 3.72
C TRP A 80 1.73 0.36 5.16
N ARG A 81 0.99 0.98 6.08
CA ARG A 81 1.03 0.61 7.50
C ARG A 81 0.82 -0.88 7.74
N ASP A 82 1.53 -1.40 8.73
CA ASP A 82 1.33 -2.77 9.21
C ASP A 82 -0.09 -2.99 9.75
N ALA A 83 -0.46 -4.26 9.93
CA ALA A 83 -1.80 -4.65 10.34
C ALA A 83 -2.23 -4.02 11.69
N ALA A 84 -1.30 -3.84 12.64
CA ALA A 84 -1.62 -3.30 13.96
C ALA A 84 -1.94 -1.80 13.87
N ALA A 85 -1.11 -1.03 13.17
CA ALA A 85 -1.36 0.39 12.93
C ALA A 85 -2.61 0.61 12.06
N ARG A 86 -2.91 -0.29 11.12
CA ARG A 86 -4.16 -0.24 10.34
C ARG A 86 -5.38 -0.50 11.21
N GLU A 87 -5.38 -1.53 12.04
CA GLU A 87 -6.51 -1.85 12.91
C GLU A 87 -6.84 -0.69 13.86
N GLU A 88 -5.81 -0.02 14.39
CA GLU A 88 -5.96 1.17 15.22
C GLU A 88 -6.66 2.32 14.45
N LEU A 89 -6.24 2.58 13.21
CA LEU A 89 -6.84 3.62 12.37
C LEU A 89 -8.24 3.26 11.86
N GLU A 90 -8.47 2.01 11.46
CA GLU A 90 -9.76 1.54 10.97
C GLU A 90 -10.85 1.73 12.02
N ARG A 91 -10.54 1.50 13.31
CA ARG A 91 -11.47 1.76 14.42
C ARG A 91 -11.95 3.21 14.49
N LEU A 92 -11.11 4.16 14.07
CA LEU A 92 -11.46 5.59 14.01
C LEU A 92 -12.18 5.95 12.73
N LEU A 93 -11.68 5.46 11.60
CA LEU A 93 -12.23 5.75 10.28
C LEU A 93 -13.66 5.18 10.14
N ASP A 94 -13.90 3.98 10.68
CA ASP A 94 -15.21 3.34 10.61
C ASP A 94 -16.24 3.97 11.54
N ALA A 95 -15.82 4.62 12.64
CA ALA A 95 -16.74 5.27 13.57
C ALA A 95 -17.54 6.42 12.93
N GLY A 96 -17.01 7.04 11.87
CA GLY A 96 -17.67 8.11 11.13
C GLY A 96 -18.36 7.66 9.84
N ARG A 97 -18.29 6.37 9.48
CA ARG A 97 -18.65 5.92 8.15
C ARG A 97 -20.01 5.24 8.10
N SER A 98 -20.80 5.57 7.07
CA SER A 98 -22.02 4.85 6.78
C SER A 98 -21.73 3.48 6.15
N ILE A 99 -22.63 2.52 6.38
CA ILE A 99 -22.55 1.17 5.77
C ILE A 99 -22.50 1.26 4.25
N SER A 100 -23.26 2.17 3.63
CA SER A 100 -23.23 2.38 2.17
C SER A 100 -21.84 2.79 1.69
N ALA A 101 -21.22 3.77 2.35
CA ALA A 101 -19.87 4.21 1.99
C ALA A 101 -18.83 3.09 2.17
N ALA A 102 -19.00 2.21 3.15
CA ALA A 102 -18.15 1.03 3.31
C ALA A 102 -18.31 -0.02 2.20
N ILE A 103 -19.50 -0.13 1.60
CA ILE A 103 -19.77 -1.02 0.47
C ILE A 103 -19.23 -0.43 -0.84
N ASP A 104 -19.39 0.89 -1.01
CA ASP A 104 -19.03 1.61 -2.23
C ASP A 104 -17.53 1.90 -2.37
N ASP A 105 -16.77 1.75 -1.29
CA ASP A 105 -15.31 1.85 -1.26
C ASP A 105 -14.68 0.46 -1.07
N PRO A 106 -14.44 -0.24 -2.18
CA PRO A 106 -13.99 -1.61 -2.13
C PRO A 106 -12.49 -1.75 -1.84
N SER A 107 -11.74 -0.64 -1.77
CA SER A 107 -10.29 -0.66 -1.82
C SER A 107 -9.68 0.04 -0.61
N PRO A 108 -9.20 -0.70 0.41
CA PRO A 108 -8.66 -0.09 1.62
C PRO A 108 -7.44 0.83 1.38
N TYR A 109 -6.74 0.70 0.24
CA TYR A 109 -5.54 1.50 -0.12
C TYR A 109 -5.81 3.00 -0.23
N GLY A 110 -7.05 3.40 -0.56
CA GLY A 110 -7.42 4.81 -0.69
C GLY A 110 -7.41 5.61 0.63
N ARG A 111 -7.34 4.93 1.78
CA ARG A 111 -7.48 5.57 3.11
C ARG A 111 -6.16 5.87 3.82
N HIS A 112 -5.04 5.63 3.16
CA HIS A 112 -3.73 5.73 3.77
C HIS A 112 -2.74 6.41 2.82
N ALA A 113 -1.72 7.04 3.40
CA ALA A 113 -0.46 7.23 2.71
C ALA A 113 0.24 5.88 2.46
N PHE A 114 0.82 5.71 1.28
CA PHE A 114 1.49 4.48 0.89
C PHE A 114 2.71 4.73 -0.02
N LEU A 115 3.62 3.77 -0.02
CA LEU A 115 4.58 3.56 -1.10
C LEU A 115 3.99 2.53 -2.06
N ALA A 116 4.33 2.57 -3.35
CA ALA A 116 3.85 1.59 -4.30
C ALA A 116 4.75 1.40 -5.51
N LEU A 117 4.67 0.20 -6.08
CA LEU A 117 5.00 -0.10 -7.48
C LEU A 117 3.71 -0.13 -8.29
N ARG A 118 3.68 0.53 -9.43
CA ARG A 118 2.59 0.52 -10.40
C ARG A 118 3.11 0.10 -11.76
N ILE A 119 2.44 -0.85 -12.40
CA ILE A 119 2.73 -1.27 -13.78
C ILE A 119 1.46 -1.03 -14.60
N ASP A 120 1.55 -0.31 -15.71
CA ASP A 120 0.43 -0.11 -16.63
C ASP A 120 0.85 -0.39 -18.08
N SER A 121 0.08 0.07 -19.08
CA SER A 121 0.43 -0.14 -20.49
C SER A 121 1.51 0.82 -21.02
N HIS A 122 1.79 1.90 -20.30
CA HIS A 122 2.72 2.94 -20.67
C HIS A 122 4.08 2.82 -20.00
N GLY A 123 4.16 2.15 -18.85
CA GLY A 123 5.42 1.99 -18.13
C GLY A 123 5.27 1.41 -16.73
N VAL A 124 6.33 1.61 -15.95
CA VAL A 124 6.40 1.23 -14.54
C VAL A 124 6.72 2.47 -13.71
N GLU A 125 6.08 2.60 -12.56
CA GLU A 125 6.24 3.73 -11.64
C GLU A 125 6.47 3.21 -10.23
N VAL A 126 7.39 3.86 -9.51
CA VAL A 126 7.50 3.73 -8.05
C VAL A 126 7.21 5.06 -7.41
N CYS A 127 6.35 5.08 -6.40
CA CYS A 127 5.91 6.34 -5.81
C CYS A 127 5.56 6.23 -4.33
N PHE A 128 5.64 7.37 -3.66
CA PHE A 128 4.94 7.71 -2.44
C PHE A 128 3.69 8.52 -2.83
N ALA A 129 2.54 8.16 -2.28
CA ALA A 129 1.32 8.90 -2.52
C ALA A 129 0.46 9.05 -1.26
N VAL A 130 -0.26 10.18 -1.19
CA VAL A 130 -1.33 10.40 -0.21
C VAL A 130 -2.62 10.56 -0.99
N HIS A 131 -3.49 9.57 -0.85
CA HIS A 131 -4.79 9.60 -1.51
C HIS A 131 -5.72 10.64 -0.85
N PRO A 132 -6.64 11.29 -1.59
CA PRO A 132 -7.55 12.31 -1.03
C PRO A 132 -8.45 11.78 0.11
N GLU A 133 -8.72 10.48 0.12
CA GLU A 133 -9.50 9.82 1.18
C GLU A 133 -8.66 9.39 2.39
N ALA A 134 -7.34 9.61 2.36
CA ALA A 134 -6.44 9.35 3.49
C ALA A 134 -6.58 10.43 4.56
N LYS A 135 -7.78 10.53 5.13
CA LYS A 135 -8.22 11.61 6.01
C LYS A 135 -7.28 11.85 7.19
N VAL A 136 -6.79 10.78 7.82
CA VAL A 136 -5.90 10.88 8.98
C VAL A 136 -4.55 11.48 8.58
N ASP A 137 -4.00 11.02 7.47
CA ASP A 137 -2.74 11.55 6.90
C ASP A 137 -2.90 13.03 6.53
N ILE A 138 -3.99 13.37 5.86
CA ILE A 138 -4.32 14.74 5.44
C ILE A 138 -4.53 15.68 6.63
N ASP A 139 -5.33 15.26 7.63
CA ASP A 139 -5.60 16.07 8.82
C ASP A 139 -4.30 16.26 9.64
N ASN A 140 -3.44 15.24 9.70
CA ASN A 140 -2.12 15.34 10.32
C ASN A 140 -1.21 16.35 9.60
N LEU A 141 -1.17 16.31 8.26
CA LEU A 141 -0.44 17.27 7.45
C LEU A 141 -0.95 18.69 7.67
N ARG A 142 -2.28 18.88 7.68
CA ARG A 142 -2.90 20.19 7.91
C ARG A 142 -2.55 20.74 9.30
N ALA A 143 -2.61 19.91 10.34
CA ALA A 143 -2.25 20.30 11.69
C ALA A 143 -0.78 20.72 11.79
N ARG A 144 0.11 20.00 11.10
CA ARG A 144 1.54 20.30 11.06
C ARG A 144 1.86 21.60 10.32
N LEU A 145 1.14 21.91 9.23
CA LEU A 145 1.23 23.19 8.53
C LEU A 145 0.73 24.34 9.40
N ALA A 146 -0.45 24.21 10.02
CA ALA A 146 -1.00 25.27 10.88
C ALA A 146 -0.14 25.58 12.12
N ALA A 147 0.57 24.59 12.66
CA ALA A 147 1.49 24.78 13.78
C ALA A 147 2.69 25.67 13.41
N LYS A 148 3.13 25.66 12.15
CA LYS A 148 4.19 26.54 11.63
C LYS A 148 3.73 28.00 11.67
N ASP A 149 2.54 28.29 11.13
CA ASP A 149 1.98 29.64 11.08
C ASP A 149 1.83 30.26 12.47
N ALA A 150 1.39 29.45 13.44
CA ALA A 150 1.28 29.88 14.83
C ALA A 150 2.64 30.23 15.47
N ALA A 151 3.69 29.45 15.16
CA ALA A 151 5.04 29.70 15.65
C ALA A 151 5.66 30.96 15.01
N GLU A 152 5.46 31.18 13.72
CA GLU A 152 5.93 32.38 13.00
C GLU A 152 5.22 33.65 13.49
N GLY A 153 3.90 33.59 13.72
CA GLY A 153 3.12 34.71 14.25
C GLY A 153 3.50 35.10 15.68
N ALA A 154 3.87 34.14 16.53
CA ALA A 154 4.32 34.40 17.89
C ALA A 154 5.74 35.00 17.97
N GLY A 155 6.57 34.80 16.93
CA GLY A 155 7.95 35.28 16.88
C GLY A 155 8.10 36.77 16.59
N PHE A 156 7.04 37.48 16.17
CA PHE A 156 7.14 38.84 15.63
C PHE A 156 6.93 39.99 16.65
N GLY A 157 6.83 39.73 17.97
CA GLY A 157 6.24 40.77 18.84
C GLY A 157 6.57 40.85 20.33
N VAL A 158 7.56 40.13 20.86
CA VAL A 158 7.96 40.33 22.26
C VAL A 158 9.46 40.60 22.36
N GLN A 159 9.84 41.86 22.13
CA GLN A 159 11.07 42.37 22.73
C GLN A 159 10.81 42.49 24.22
N ASP A 160 11.35 41.57 25.01
CA ASP A 160 11.39 41.76 26.45
C ASP A 160 12.14 43.06 26.74
N ALA A 161 11.56 43.90 27.60
CA ALA A 161 12.05 45.24 27.94
C ALA A 161 13.48 45.28 28.52
N ALA A 162 14.10 44.11 28.74
CA ALA A 162 15.45 43.96 29.28
C ALA A 162 16.55 43.78 28.22
N GLY A 163 16.23 43.61 26.93
CA GLY A 163 17.23 43.59 25.85
C GLY A 163 18.20 42.39 25.85
N ASP A 164 18.04 41.42 26.74
CA ASP A 164 18.90 40.24 26.78
C ASP A 164 18.36 39.15 25.83
N PRO A 165 19.12 38.76 24.79
CA PRO A 165 18.73 37.69 23.89
C PRO A 165 18.77 36.36 24.64
N LYS A 166 17.60 35.86 25.04
CA LYS A 166 17.48 34.51 25.59
C LYS A 166 17.90 33.52 24.49
N PRO A 167 18.81 32.57 24.76
CA PRO A 167 19.22 31.57 23.78
C PRO A 167 17.97 30.76 23.38
N GLN A 168 17.41 31.09 22.21
CA GLN A 168 16.39 30.29 21.57
C GLN A 168 17.01 28.92 21.31
N ALA A 169 16.51 27.89 21.99
CA ALA A 169 16.91 26.52 21.73
C ALA A 169 16.71 26.26 20.23
N SER A 170 17.80 26.07 19.51
CA SER A 170 17.92 26.06 18.05
C SER A 170 17.29 24.85 17.36
N ASN A 171 16.33 24.19 18.00
CA ASN A 171 15.38 23.32 17.33
C ASN A 171 14.14 24.14 17.02
N GLY A 172 14.32 25.23 16.26
CA GLY A 172 13.18 25.86 15.61
C GLY A 172 12.46 24.78 14.80
N PRO A 173 11.11 24.76 14.75
CA PRO A 173 10.40 23.87 13.86
C PRO A 173 10.90 24.16 12.45
N THR A 174 11.80 23.35 11.92
CA THR A 174 11.99 23.26 10.49
C THR A 174 10.61 22.87 9.98
N GLY A 175 9.90 23.85 9.41
CA GLY A 175 8.55 23.63 8.93
C GLY A 175 8.53 22.38 8.05
N LEU A 176 7.44 21.62 8.07
CA LEU A 176 7.27 20.41 7.26
C LEU A 176 7.77 20.61 5.81
N ALA A 177 7.47 21.78 5.22
CA ALA A 177 7.93 22.15 3.89
C ALA A 177 9.47 22.15 3.75
N ALA A 178 10.22 22.66 4.74
CA ALA A 178 11.68 22.68 4.72
C ALA A 178 12.27 21.27 4.86
N GLU A 179 11.72 20.44 5.75
CA GLU A 179 12.15 19.04 5.90
C GLU A 179 11.85 18.23 4.64
N LEU A 180 10.66 18.40 4.06
CA LEU A 180 10.28 17.75 2.81
C LEU A 180 11.12 18.25 1.64
N THR A 181 11.43 19.56 1.57
CA THR A 181 12.35 20.11 0.56
C THR A 181 13.73 19.47 0.67
N ALA A 182 14.26 19.32 1.88
CA ALA A 182 15.55 18.67 2.09
C ALA A 182 15.52 17.20 1.66
N ALA A 183 14.45 16.47 2.00
CA ALA A 183 14.25 15.09 1.57
C ALA A 183 14.13 14.96 0.05
N LEU A 184 13.36 15.83 -0.61
CA LEU A 184 13.20 15.85 -2.06
C LEU A 184 14.50 16.15 -2.80
N ARG A 185 15.35 17.04 -2.26
CA ARG A 185 16.69 17.32 -2.81
C ARG A 185 17.67 16.17 -2.65
N ALA A 186 17.43 15.25 -1.71
CA ALA A 186 18.22 14.04 -1.54
C ALA A 186 17.79 12.92 -2.50
N LEU A 187 16.63 13.04 -3.16
CA LEU A 187 16.20 12.08 -4.16
C LEU A 187 17.03 12.19 -5.45
N PRO A 188 17.17 11.10 -6.21
CA PRO A 188 17.71 11.13 -7.56
C PRO A 188 16.96 12.12 -8.47
N GLU A 189 17.66 12.68 -9.46
CA GLU A 189 17.13 13.71 -10.36
C GLU A 189 15.92 13.26 -11.21
N GLN A 190 15.73 11.95 -11.36
CA GLN A 190 14.63 11.35 -12.11
C GLN A 190 13.29 11.42 -11.36
N PHE A 191 13.31 11.76 -10.06
CA PHE A 191 12.10 11.90 -9.27
C PHE A 191 11.37 13.19 -9.58
N ALA A 192 10.05 13.11 -9.54
CA ALA A 192 9.15 14.24 -9.61
C ALA A 192 8.23 14.27 -8.38
N VAL A 193 7.74 15.46 -8.07
CA VAL A 193 6.73 15.72 -7.04
C VAL A 193 5.60 16.52 -7.66
N GLY A 194 4.38 16.25 -7.24
CA GLY A 194 3.23 16.94 -7.79
C GLY A 194 1.93 16.58 -7.12
N VAL A 195 0.89 17.25 -7.61
CA VAL A 195 -0.47 17.06 -7.15
C VAL A 195 -1.36 16.88 -8.37
N GLY A 196 -2.01 15.73 -8.49
CA GLY A 196 -2.74 15.35 -9.70
C GLY A 196 -1.80 15.21 -10.92
N ALA A 197 -2.11 15.95 -12.00
CA ALA A 197 -1.32 15.94 -13.24
C ALA A 197 -0.15 16.94 -13.22
N ASP A 198 -0.17 17.92 -12.31
CA ASP A 198 0.86 18.95 -12.21
C ASP A 198 2.08 18.40 -11.47
N ARG A 199 3.12 17.99 -12.21
CA ARG A 199 4.37 17.43 -11.65
C ARG A 199 5.56 18.29 -12.03
N VAL A 200 6.48 18.47 -11.08
CA VAL A 200 7.79 19.13 -11.27
C VAL A 200 8.91 18.21 -10.81
N ALA A 201 10.13 18.40 -11.32
CA ALA A 201 11.29 17.66 -10.84
C ALA A 201 11.50 17.90 -9.34
N ALA A 202 11.79 16.84 -8.57
CA ALA A 202 11.97 16.92 -7.12
C ALA A 202 13.11 17.88 -6.73
N SER A 203 14.18 17.92 -7.54
CA SER A 203 15.30 18.84 -7.38
C SER A 203 14.96 20.31 -7.62
N ALA A 204 13.92 20.58 -8.42
CA ALA A 204 13.46 21.93 -8.76
C ALA A 204 12.33 22.45 -7.84
N ALA A 205 11.81 21.60 -6.94
CA ALA A 205 10.73 21.98 -6.04
C ALA A 205 11.22 23.02 -5.01
N THR A 206 10.62 24.21 -5.02
CA THR A 206 10.90 25.24 -4.03
C THR A 206 10.04 25.01 -2.77
N PRO A 207 10.46 25.50 -1.59
CA PRO A 207 9.66 25.40 -0.37
C PRO A 207 8.23 25.93 -0.53
N GLU A 208 8.07 27.05 -1.23
CA GLU A 208 6.78 27.70 -1.47
C GLU A 208 5.89 26.85 -2.38
N ALA A 209 6.47 26.25 -3.43
CA ALA A 209 5.75 25.34 -4.31
C ALA A 209 5.31 24.06 -3.55
N ILE A 210 6.16 23.54 -2.67
CA ILE A 210 5.86 22.38 -1.83
C ILE A 210 4.74 22.71 -0.84
N GLU A 211 4.79 23.87 -0.20
CA GLU A 211 3.74 24.34 0.70
C GLU A 211 2.39 24.44 -0.01
N ALA A 212 2.34 25.09 -1.17
CA ALA A 212 1.12 25.17 -1.99
C ALA A 212 0.61 23.78 -2.45
N MET A 213 1.51 22.84 -2.76
CA MET A 213 1.14 21.46 -3.07
C MET A 213 0.55 20.73 -1.86
N LEU A 214 1.17 20.89 -0.69
CA LEU A 214 0.70 20.28 0.55
C LEU A 214 -0.66 20.86 0.97
N GLU A 215 -0.88 22.16 0.80
CA GLU A 215 -2.18 22.79 1.03
C GLU A 215 -3.26 22.22 0.11
N ARG A 216 -3.02 22.15 -1.21
CA ARG A 216 -3.96 21.55 -2.17
C ARG A 216 -4.27 20.08 -1.87
N ALA A 217 -3.24 19.31 -1.48
CA ALA A 217 -3.41 17.92 -1.08
C ALA A 217 -4.20 17.82 0.24
N ALA A 218 -3.92 18.71 1.20
CA ALA A 218 -4.60 18.76 2.48
C ALA A 218 -6.06 19.21 2.35
N GLU A 219 -6.42 19.99 1.33
CA GLU A 219 -7.81 20.28 0.97
C GLU A 219 -8.57 19.06 0.44
N GLY A 220 -7.89 17.94 0.19
CA GLY A 220 -8.49 16.68 -0.26
C GLY A 220 -9.00 16.74 -1.70
N GLN A 221 -8.54 17.70 -2.49
CA GLN A 221 -8.98 17.87 -3.88
C GLN A 221 -8.28 16.89 -4.82
N VAL A 222 -7.02 16.57 -4.53
CA VAL A 222 -6.09 15.94 -5.47
C VAL A 222 -5.02 15.16 -4.72
N PRO A 223 -4.61 13.97 -5.20
CA PRO A 223 -3.60 13.17 -4.54
C PRO A 223 -2.24 13.86 -4.56
N LEU A 224 -1.53 13.85 -3.43
CA LEU A 224 -0.10 14.15 -3.40
C LEU A 224 0.66 12.96 -3.96
N TRP A 225 1.62 13.20 -4.84
CA TRP A 225 2.42 12.18 -5.49
C TRP A 225 3.90 12.59 -5.52
N ILE A 226 4.79 11.68 -5.15
CA ILE A 226 6.24 11.83 -5.25
C ILE A 226 6.80 10.51 -5.76
N GLY A 227 7.49 10.49 -6.89
CA GLY A 227 7.95 9.22 -7.45
C GLY A 227 8.77 9.33 -8.71
N TRP A 228 9.10 8.17 -9.26
CA TRP A 228 9.82 8.00 -10.51
C TRP A 228 9.00 7.12 -11.45
N ALA A 229 8.77 7.61 -12.66
CA ALA A 229 8.09 6.88 -13.73
C ALA A 229 9.10 6.54 -14.84
N VAL A 230 9.11 5.28 -15.25
CA VAL A 230 9.96 4.74 -16.31
C VAL A 230 9.07 4.35 -17.49
N PRO A 231 9.21 5.03 -18.66
CA PRO A 231 8.47 4.66 -19.86
C PRO A 231 8.73 3.21 -20.27
N ARG A 232 7.73 2.55 -20.87
CA ARG A 232 7.78 1.15 -21.33
C ARG A 232 9.04 0.87 -22.13
N GLU A 233 9.40 1.72 -23.08
CA GLU A 233 10.54 1.52 -23.97
C GLU A 233 11.85 1.45 -23.17
N VAL A 234 12.02 2.37 -22.22
CA VAL A 234 13.19 2.45 -21.33
C VAL A 234 13.21 1.27 -20.38
N ALA A 235 12.05 0.87 -19.84
CA ALA A 235 11.93 -0.28 -18.96
C ALA A 235 12.32 -1.58 -19.65
N LEU A 236 11.94 -1.75 -20.93
CA LEU A 236 12.29 -2.91 -21.75
C LEU A 236 13.77 -2.90 -22.15
N GLU A 237 14.32 -1.74 -22.53
CA GLU A 237 15.73 -1.59 -22.89
C GLU A 237 16.68 -1.90 -21.71
N HIS A 238 16.26 -1.55 -20.49
CA HIS A 238 17.09 -1.68 -19.28
C HIS A 238 16.57 -2.74 -18.30
N ALA A 239 15.82 -3.74 -18.78
CA ALA A 239 15.17 -4.75 -17.93
C ALA A 239 16.14 -5.55 -17.03
N GLU A 240 17.43 -5.64 -17.40
CA GLU A 240 18.45 -6.36 -16.60
C GLU A 240 18.83 -5.65 -15.30
N ILE A 241 18.75 -4.31 -15.27
CA ILE A 241 19.16 -3.48 -14.11
C ILE A 241 17.99 -2.77 -13.45
N LEU A 242 16.85 -2.70 -14.12
CA LEU A 242 15.68 -1.94 -13.68
C LEU A 242 15.18 -2.42 -12.30
N ASP A 243 15.22 -3.72 -12.04
CA ASP A 243 14.70 -4.31 -10.80
C ASP A 243 15.41 -3.75 -9.55
N GLU A 244 16.73 -3.61 -9.60
CA GLU A 244 17.54 -3.03 -8.51
C GLU A 244 17.31 -1.53 -8.40
N GLN A 245 17.18 -0.83 -9.53
CA GLN A 245 16.91 0.61 -9.55
C GLN A 245 15.54 0.96 -8.97
N LEU A 246 14.49 0.20 -9.29
CA LEU A 246 13.15 0.40 -8.72
C LEU A 246 13.13 0.12 -7.22
N GLU A 247 13.93 -0.83 -6.75
CA GLU A 247 14.05 -1.17 -5.33
C GLU A 247 14.73 -0.03 -4.56
N ASP A 248 15.88 0.44 -5.04
CA ASP A 248 16.59 1.57 -4.44
C ASP A 248 15.74 2.85 -4.49
N ALA A 249 14.98 3.05 -5.56
CA ALA A 249 14.06 4.17 -5.69
C ALA A 249 12.92 4.14 -4.64
N LEU A 250 12.35 2.97 -4.34
CA LEU A 250 11.37 2.83 -3.25
C LEU A 250 11.99 3.12 -1.88
N LEU A 251 13.22 2.68 -1.65
CA LEU A 251 13.92 2.93 -0.39
C LEU A 251 14.29 4.40 -0.22
N ALA A 252 14.61 5.10 -1.30
CA ALA A 252 14.85 6.54 -1.29
C ALA A 252 13.60 7.33 -0.86
N LEU A 253 12.39 6.81 -1.11
CA LEU A 253 11.13 7.42 -0.69
C LEU A 253 10.77 7.16 0.79
N ALA A 254 11.47 6.26 1.47
CA ALA A 254 11.12 5.83 2.82
C ALA A 254 11.21 6.95 3.89
N PRO A 255 12.21 7.86 3.85
CA PRO A 255 12.22 9.04 4.73
C PRO A 255 11.01 9.97 4.51
N ILE A 256 10.59 10.16 3.26
CA ILE A 256 9.42 10.98 2.91
C ILE A 256 8.14 10.32 3.44
N TYR A 257 8.01 9.01 3.27
CA TYR A 257 6.91 8.24 3.84
C TYR A 257 6.82 8.45 5.36
N THR A 258 7.94 8.32 6.07
CA THR A 258 8.00 8.51 7.54
C THR A 258 7.64 9.93 7.97
N LEU A 259 8.03 10.93 7.16
CA LEU A 259 7.77 12.34 7.42
C LEU A 259 6.28 12.71 7.29
N VAL A 260 5.61 12.13 6.30
CA VAL A 260 4.26 12.54 5.86
C VAL A 260 3.18 11.63 6.43
N ALA A 261 3.41 10.31 6.44
CA ALA A 261 2.42 9.37 6.94
C ALA A 261 2.23 9.53 8.46
N TRP A 262 0.97 9.59 8.90
CA TRP A 262 0.65 9.58 10.32
C TRP A 262 1.23 8.35 11.02
N SER A 263 1.85 8.58 12.17
CA SER A 263 2.34 7.61 13.13
C SER A 263 2.26 8.23 14.52
N ARG A 264 2.36 7.42 15.57
CA ARG A 264 2.35 7.93 16.96
C ARG A 264 3.51 8.91 17.24
N GLN A 265 4.64 8.74 16.56
CA GLN A 265 5.80 9.62 16.69
C GLN A 265 5.59 10.99 16.03
N ASN A 266 4.59 11.11 15.15
CA ASN A 266 4.28 12.28 14.34
C ASN A 266 2.78 12.63 14.42
N ASP A 267 2.18 12.46 15.61
CA ASP A 267 0.75 12.69 15.85
C ASP A 267 0.47 14.16 16.18
N HIS A 268 0.25 14.98 15.15
CA HIS A 268 -0.07 16.40 15.30
C HIS A 268 -1.56 16.67 15.52
N ILE A 269 -2.43 15.66 15.36
CA ILE A 269 -3.88 15.76 15.57
C ILE A 269 -4.32 15.23 16.95
N ALA A 270 -3.37 14.83 17.80
CA ALA A 270 -3.61 14.22 19.10
C ALA A 270 -4.58 13.03 19.01
N LEU A 271 -4.45 12.23 17.94
CA LEU A 271 -5.25 11.05 17.70
C LEU A 271 -5.11 10.04 18.83
N ASP A 272 -3.91 9.91 19.40
CA ASP A 272 -3.65 8.98 20.51
C ASP A 272 -4.57 9.27 21.70
N ARG A 273 -4.75 10.55 22.06
CA ARG A 273 -5.65 10.95 23.15
C ARG A 273 -7.11 10.65 22.82
N ARG A 274 -7.50 10.79 21.55
CA ARG A 274 -8.86 10.50 21.08
C ARG A 274 -9.14 9.00 21.07
N LEU A 275 -8.18 8.19 20.65
CA LEU A 275 -8.21 6.73 20.68
C LEU A 275 -8.39 6.22 22.11
N GLU A 276 -7.56 6.69 23.04
CA GLU A 276 -7.70 6.35 24.46
C GLU A 276 -9.09 6.71 25.01
N GLY A 277 -9.66 7.85 24.57
CA GLY A 277 -11.01 8.26 24.96
C GLY A 277 -12.07 7.27 24.48
N ILE A 278 -12.01 6.87 23.20
CA ILE A 278 -12.95 5.91 22.60
C ILE A 278 -12.81 4.53 23.25
N GLU A 279 -11.59 4.08 23.55
CA GLU A 279 -11.35 2.81 24.22
C GLU A 279 -11.90 2.80 25.66
N ARG A 280 -11.71 3.89 26.42
CA ARG A 280 -12.31 4.05 27.76
C ARG A 280 -13.84 4.02 27.70
N GLU A 281 -14.44 4.68 26.71
CA GLU A 281 -15.89 4.68 26.53
C GLU A 281 -16.42 3.28 26.17
N ARG A 282 -15.76 2.57 25.24
CA ARG A 282 -16.12 1.18 24.90
C ARG A 282 -15.97 0.23 26.07
N ALA A 283 -14.89 0.36 26.84
CA ALA A 283 -14.67 -0.45 28.05
C ALA A 283 -15.79 -0.21 29.07
N ARG A 284 -16.23 1.05 29.24
CA ARG A 284 -17.37 1.39 30.09
C ARG A 284 -18.67 0.76 29.58
N THR A 285 -19.00 0.91 28.30
CA THR A 285 -20.22 0.33 27.71
C THR A 285 -20.22 -1.20 27.81
N HIS A 286 -19.09 -1.86 27.54
CA HIS A 286 -18.97 -3.31 27.69
C HIS A 286 -19.14 -3.75 29.15
N ALA A 287 -18.56 -3.02 30.11
CA ALA A 287 -18.76 -3.29 31.53
C ALA A 287 -20.23 -3.12 31.95
N GLU A 288 -20.91 -2.10 31.43
CA GLU A 288 -22.35 -1.88 31.68
C GLU A 288 -23.21 -3.01 31.08
N VAL A 289 -22.93 -3.44 29.85
CA VAL A 289 -23.63 -4.57 29.20
C VAL A 289 -23.35 -5.89 29.91
N SER A 290 -22.11 -6.14 30.34
CA SER A 290 -21.75 -7.33 31.13
C SER A 290 -22.51 -7.34 32.45
N ALA A 291 -22.54 -6.20 33.16
CA ALA A 291 -23.29 -6.06 34.41
C ALA A 291 -24.80 -6.25 34.21
N GLN A 292 -25.38 -5.80 33.09
CA GLN A 292 -26.79 -6.07 32.76
C GLN A 292 -27.02 -7.55 32.47
N THR A 293 -26.11 -8.19 31.74
CA THR A 293 -26.19 -9.63 31.41
C THR A 293 -26.10 -10.48 32.67
N GLU A 294 -25.17 -10.15 33.57
CA GLU A 294 -25.04 -10.81 34.88
C GLU A 294 -26.28 -10.61 35.75
N LYS A 295 -26.85 -9.40 35.80
CA LYS A 295 -28.11 -9.13 36.50
C LYS A 295 -29.25 -9.99 35.95
N TRP A 296 -29.42 -10.03 34.63
CA TRP A 296 -30.44 -10.84 33.98
C TRP A 296 -30.24 -12.34 34.25
N GLN A 297 -28.99 -12.83 34.21
CA GLN A 297 -28.67 -14.21 34.55
C GLN A 297 -28.98 -14.54 36.02
N ALA A 298 -28.67 -13.63 36.95
CA ALA A 298 -28.98 -13.78 38.36
C ALA A 298 -30.50 -13.80 38.62
N GLU A 299 -31.26 -12.92 37.95
CA GLU A 299 -32.72 -12.91 38.00
C GLU A 299 -33.33 -14.20 37.46
N GLN A 300 -32.82 -14.70 36.33
CA GLN A 300 -33.22 -15.99 35.75
C GLN A 300 -32.90 -17.15 36.70
N ALA A 301 -31.75 -17.14 37.35
CA ALA A 301 -31.38 -18.15 38.35
C ALA A 301 -32.32 -18.11 39.56
N ALA A 302 -32.59 -16.92 40.11
CA ALA A 302 -33.52 -16.75 41.23
C ALA A 302 -34.97 -17.10 40.86
N ALA A 303 -35.40 -16.85 39.62
CA ALA A 303 -36.69 -17.29 39.12
C ALA A 303 -36.77 -18.82 39.05
N ARG A 304 -35.74 -19.49 38.52
CA ARG A 304 -35.68 -20.96 38.50
C ARG A 304 -35.69 -21.56 39.90
N GLU A 305 -34.94 -20.99 40.82
CA GLU A 305 -34.91 -21.44 42.22
C GLU A 305 -36.28 -21.28 42.88
N ARG A 306 -36.96 -20.14 42.69
CA ARG A 306 -38.34 -19.93 43.16
C ARG A 306 -39.31 -20.96 42.58
N SER A 307 -39.24 -21.25 41.28
CA SER A 307 -40.08 -22.27 40.66
C SER A 307 -39.80 -23.68 41.20
N LEU A 308 -38.54 -24.03 41.46
CA LEU A 308 -38.16 -25.31 42.07
C LEU A 308 -38.67 -25.40 43.52
N ALA A 309 -38.55 -24.33 44.30
CA ALA A 309 -39.05 -24.26 45.66
C ALA A 309 -40.58 -24.39 45.71
N GLU A 310 -41.31 -23.71 44.81
CA GLU A 310 -42.76 -23.83 44.70
C GLU A 310 -43.20 -25.24 44.28
N ALA A 311 -42.51 -25.85 43.32
CA ALA A 311 -42.78 -27.23 42.91
C ALA A 311 -42.55 -28.22 44.05
N LYS A 312 -41.47 -28.03 44.83
CA LYS A 312 -41.19 -28.83 46.03
C LYS A 312 -42.28 -28.66 47.09
N ALA A 313 -42.68 -27.42 47.39
CA ALA A 313 -43.74 -27.12 48.35
C ALA A 313 -45.09 -27.74 47.92
N ARG A 314 -45.40 -27.70 46.61
CA ARG A 314 -46.60 -28.35 46.07
C ARG A 314 -46.55 -29.87 46.22
N GLY A 315 -45.39 -30.49 45.96
CA GLY A 315 -45.21 -31.94 46.15
C GLY A 315 -45.32 -32.38 47.62
N GLU A 316 -44.85 -31.57 48.56
CA GLU A 316 -45.01 -31.83 50.00
C GLU A 316 -46.47 -31.67 50.45
N ALA A 317 -47.18 -30.65 49.93
CA ALA A 317 -48.58 -30.38 50.27
C ALA A 317 -49.57 -31.43 49.72
N GLU A 318 -49.28 -32.03 48.56
CA GLU A 318 -50.12 -33.12 48.02
C GLU A 318 -50.01 -34.42 48.83
N GLY A 319 -49.02 -34.52 49.72
CA GLY A 319 -48.79 -35.67 50.59
C GLY A 319 -48.55 -36.97 49.80
N PRO A 320 -48.06 -38.03 50.45
CA PRO A 320 -48.15 -39.35 49.86
C PRO A 320 -49.63 -39.74 49.83
N ARG A 321 -50.37 -39.36 48.78
CA ARG A 321 -51.58 -40.07 48.41
C ARG A 321 -51.14 -41.50 48.13
N ALA A 322 -51.28 -42.34 49.15
CA ALA A 322 -51.12 -43.77 49.07
C ALA A 322 -52.00 -44.25 47.92
N SER A 323 -51.41 -44.46 46.75
CA SER A 323 -52.00 -45.25 45.68
C SER A 323 -51.93 -46.71 46.09
N ALA A 324 -52.63 -47.05 47.18
CA ALA A 324 -53.11 -48.39 47.42
C ALA A 324 -54.34 -48.57 46.51
N LEU A 325 -54.08 -48.87 45.24
CA LEU A 325 -55.08 -49.56 44.43
C LEU A 325 -54.56 -50.98 44.14
N PRO A 326 -55.37 -52.01 44.45
CA PRO A 326 -54.99 -53.39 44.29
C PRO A 326 -55.02 -53.78 42.81
N PHE A 327 -54.22 -54.82 42.52
CA PHE A 327 -54.28 -55.65 41.33
C PHE A 327 -55.71 -55.85 40.81
N GLY A 328 -55.93 -55.45 39.56
CA GLY A 328 -57.05 -55.90 38.74
C GLY A 328 -56.51 -56.39 37.40
N HIS A 329 -56.26 -57.70 37.31
CA HIS A 329 -56.02 -58.39 36.04
C HIS A 329 -57.24 -58.23 35.12
N GLY A 330 -57.04 -57.59 33.97
CA GLY A 330 -58.05 -57.47 32.93
C GLY A 330 -57.38 -57.17 31.60
N ALA A 331 -56.98 -58.24 30.90
CA ALA A 331 -56.52 -58.17 29.53
C ALA A 331 -57.62 -57.59 28.62
N ARG A 332 -57.32 -56.48 27.92
CA ARG A 332 -57.97 -56.14 26.66
C ARG A 332 -56.94 -55.63 25.67
N PRO A 333 -56.83 -56.23 24.48
CA PRO A 333 -55.97 -55.76 23.41
C PRO A 333 -56.71 -54.66 22.62
N GLY A 334 -56.00 -53.63 22.20
CA GLY A 334 -56.50 -52.76 21.14
C GLY A 334 -56.21 -51.28 21.33
N HIS A 335 -55.42 -50.77 20.39
CA HIS A 335 -55.34 -49.39 19.94
C HIS A 335 -54.48 -48.39 20.74
N GLY A 336 -53.24 -48.27 20.24
CA GLY A 336 -52.75 -46.97 19.78
C GLY A 336 -52.16 -46.05 20.85
N ALA A 337 -51.05 -46.45 21.46
CA ALA A 337 -50.21 -45.51 22.20
C ALA A 337 -49.66 -44.43 21.25
N PRO A 338 -49.82 -43.12 21.53
CA PRO A 338 -49.16 -42.07 20.77
C PRO A 338 -47.66 -42.18 21.03
N ARG A 339 -46.90 -42.51 19.97
CA ARG A 339 -45.44 -42.56 20.01
C ARG A 339 -44.90 -41.22 20.47
N ARG A 340 -44.07 -41.24 21.52
CA ARG A 340 -43.22 -40.10 21.87
C ARG A 340 -42.39 -39.74 20.63
N PRO A 341 -42.39 -38.48 20.17
CA PRO A 341 -41.52 -38.07 19.10
C PRO A 341 -40.08 -38.28 19.56
N SER A 342 -39.35 -39.17 18.90
CA SER A 342 -37.91 -39.28 19.10
C SER A 342 -37.24 -37.99 18.60
N LEU A 343 -36.08 -37.67 19.16
CA LEU A 343 -35.27 -36.51 18.75
C LEU A 343 -34.96 -36.49 17.23
N ASP A 344 -35.09 -37.63 16.54
CA ASP A 344 -34.95 -37.77 15.09
C ASP A 344 -36.06 -37.08 14.26
N THR A 345 -37.20 -36.71 14.84
CA THR A 345 -38.27 -36.01 14.10
C THR A 345 -38.22 -34.48 14.24
N LEU A 346 -37.34 -33.92 15.08
CA LEU A 346 -37.28 -32.47 15.29
C LEU A 346 -36.46 -31.71 14.25
N PHE A 347 -35.68 -32.41 13.40
CA PHE A 347 -34.81 -31.79 12.37
C PHE A 347 -35.11 -32.24 10.94
N LYS A 348 -36.32 -32.74 10.66
CA LYS A 348 -36.75 -32.98 9.26
C LYS A 348 -37.25 -31.66 8.63
N PRO A 349 -36.65 -31.18 7.53
CA PRO A 349 -37.16 -30.01 6.82
C PRO A 349 -38.52 -30.35 6.22
N GLY A 350 -39.54 -29.58 6.57
CA GLY A 350 -40.93 -29.82 6.20
C GLY A 350 -41.15 -29.84 4.70
N SER A 351 -41.46 -31.00 4.15
CA SER A 351 -42.08 -31.17 2.83
C SER A 351 -43.58 -30.89 2.93
N LYS A 352 -44.06 -30.02 2.04
CA LYS A 352 -45.44 -29.71 1.65
C LYS A 352 -46.53 -30.69 2.11
N ALA A 353 -47.57 -30.15 2.72
CA ALA A 353 -48.91 -30.72 2.69
C ALA A 353 -49.90 -29.66 2.17
N GLU A 354 -50.43 -29.93 0.98
CA GLU A 354 -51.70 -29.39 0.46
C GLU A 354 -52.84 -29.80 1.40
N GLY A 355 -53.83 -28.92 1.57
CA GLY A 355 -55.04 -29.29 2.29
C GLY A 355 -55.88 -28.11 2.76
N ASP A 356 -56.63 -27.56 1.80
CA ASP A 356 -58.06 -27.29 1.94
C ASP A 356 -58.54 -26.48 3.16
N ARG A 357 -58.88 -25.21 2.90
CA ARG A 357 -59.95 -24.51 3.63
C ARG A 357 -60.55 -23.41 2.75
N ASP A 358 -61.61 -23.82 2.06
CA ASP A 358 -62.75 -22.98 1.75
C ASP A 358 -63.25 -22.23 3.01
N ARG A 359 -63.25 -20.89 2.97
CA ARG A 359 -64.33 -20.03 3.48
C ARG A 359 -64.07 -18.54 3.19
N ARG A 360 -64.80 -18.07 2.19
CA ARG A 360 -65.54 -16.79 2.11
C ARG A 360 -64.94 -15.54 2.77
N GLY A 361 -64.61 -14.58 1.90
CA GLY A 361 -65.31 -13.29 1.90
C GLY A 361 -64.45 -12.08 2.22
N GLY A 362 -64.27 -11.20 1.22
CA GLY A 362 -63.89 -9.81 1.45
C GLY A 362 -62.87 -9.23 0.47
N ARG A 363 -63.30 -8.96 -0.78
CA ARG A 363 -62.64 -8.01 -1.71
C ARG A 363 -62.73 -6.60 -1.12
N PRO A 364 -61.75 -5.69 -1.38
CA PRO A 364 -61.82 -4.91 -2.63
C PRO A 364 -60.48 -4.58 -3.30
N GLN A 365 -60.57 -4.45 -4.63
CA GLN A 365 -59.88 -3.56 -5.58
C GLN A 365 -58.35 -3.41 -5.48
N GLU A 366 -57.56 -4.01 -6.38
CA GLU A 366 -57.35 -3.64 -7.80
C GLU A 366 -56.48 -2.38 -7.97
N ALA A 367 -55.16 -2.58 -7.93
CA ALA A 367 -54.15 -1.64 -8.40
C ALA A 367 -53.17 -2.34 -9.35
N LYS A 368 -53.50 -2.18 -10.62
CA LYS A 368 -52.74 -2.28 -11.87
C LYS A 368 -51.19 -2.22 -11.73
N ALA A 369 -50.51 -3.29 -12.15
CA ALA A 369 -49.07 -3.29 -12.41
C ALA A 369 -48.77 -2.81 -13.85
N PRO A 370 -47.66 -2.10 -14.10
CA PRO A 370 -47.29 -1.62 -15.43
C PRO A 370 -46.65 -2.70 -16.30
N GLN A 371 -47.03 -2.68 -17.58
CA GLN A 371 -46.47 -3.45 -18.69
C GLN A 371 -44.98 -3.16 -18.92
N ALA A 372 -44.22 -4.22 -19.20
CA ALA A 372 -42.86 -4.15 -19.72
C ALA A 372 -42.86 -3.61 -21.17
N PRO A 373 -41.94 -2.71 -21.54
CA PRO A 373 -41.78 -2.29 -22.93
C PRO A 373 -40.98 -3.31 -23.74
N ALA A 374 -41.52 -3.58 -24.94
CA ALA A 374 -40.97 -4.44 -25.97
C ALA A 374 -39.65 -3.89 -26.54
N ALA A 375 -38.75 -4.81 -26.86
CA ALA A 375 -37.50 -4.56 -27.57
C ALA A 375 -37.76 -4.07 -29.01
N PRO A 376 -36.99 -3.08 -29.52
CA PRO A 376 -36.98 -2.75 -30.93
C PRO A 376 -35.96 -3.58 -31.72
N ARG A 377 -36.40 -3.88 -32.93
CA ARG A 377 -35.81 -4.71 -33.99
C ARG A 377 -34.43 -4.24 -34.44
N GLU A 378 -33.58 -5.24 -34.71
CA GLU A 378 -32.35 -5.14 -35.49
C GLU A 378 -32.64 -4.56 -36.89
N ARG A 379 -31.85 -3.56 -37.29
CA ARG A 379 -31.74 -3.06 -38.65
C ARG A 379 -30.36 -3.37 -39.22
N GLU A 380 -30.40 -3.59 -40.52
CA GLU A 380 -29.36 -4.09 -41.40
C GLU A 380 -28.13 -3.19 -41.54
N ARG A 381 -26.98 -3.87 -41.61
CA ARG A 381 -25.82 -3.67 -42.52
C ARG A 381 -25.51 -2.25 -42.99
N GLU A 382 -24.30 -1.78 -42.66
CA GLU A 382 -23.51 -0.99 -43.61
C GLU A 382 -22.02 -1.37 -43.51
N HIS A 383 -21.51 -1.90 -44.62
CA HIS A 383 -20.10 -2.16 -44.88
C HIS A 383 -19.37 -0.82 -45.09
N THR A 384 -18.26 -0.61 -44.38
CA THR A 384 -17.31 0.45 -44.71
C THR A 384 -15.94 -0.19 -45.04
N PRO A 385 -15.34 0.12 -46.20
CA PRO A 385 -14.10 -0.50 -46.66
C PRO A 385 -12.84 0.12 -46.01
N ALA A 386 -11.81 -0.73 -45.90
CA ALA A 386 -10.49 -0.43 -45.35
C ALA A 386 -9.69 0.60 -46.17
N PRO A 387 -8.85 1.45 -45.54
CA PRO A 387 -7.84 2.24 -46.24
C PRO A 387 -6.59 1.39 -46.60
N PRO A 388 -5.90 1.70 -47.71
CA PRO A 388 -4.77 0.93 -48.21
C PRO A 388 -3.46 1.14 -47.43
N ARG A 389 -2.67 0.06 -47.33
CA ARG A 389 -1.28 0.01 -46.86
C ARG A 389 -0.37 0.89 -47.71
N VAL A 390 0.37 1.80 -47.06
CA VAL A 390 1.52 2.49 -47.65
C VAL A 390 2.79 1.70 -47.32
N ALA A 391 3.50 1.25 -48.35
CA ALA A 391 4.80 0.59 -48.25
C ALA A 391 5.95 1.64 -48.23
N PRO A 392 7.11 1.31 -47.65
CA PRO A 392 8.18 2.27 -47.34
C PRO A 392 9.11 2.55 -48.53
N SER A 393 9.66 3.77 -48.59
CA SER A 393 10.78 4.12 -49.48
C SER A 393 12.14 3.98 -48.79
N PRO A 394 13.19 3.55 -49.53
CA PRO A 394 14.46 3.07 -48.98
C PRO A 394 15.50 4.17 -48.73
N ALA A 395 16.40 3.87 -47.78
CA ALA A 395 17.63 4.58 -47.48
C ALA A 395 18.67 4.52 -48.62
N PRO A 396 19.60 5.50 -48.69
CA PRO A 396 20.89 5.30 -49.33
C PRO A 396 22.07 5.31 -48.34
N ALA A 397 22.76 4.17 -48.35
CA ALA A 397 24.18 3.87 -48.20
C ALA A 397 25.21 5.01 -47.97
N ALA A 398 25.99 4.81 -46.90
CA ALA A 398 27.46 4.65 -46.85
C ALA A 398 28.38 5.55 -47.70
N ALA A 399 29.31 6.22 -47.02
CA ALA A 399 30.70 6.35 -47.48
C ALA A 399 31.66 6.64 -46.30
N ALA A 400 32.55 5.69 -46.02
CA ALA A 400 33.81 5.91 -45.31
C ALA A 400 34.92 6.19 -46.34
N PRO A 401 36.04 6.82 -45.92
CA PRO A 401 37.30 6.08 -46.04
C PRO A 401 38.27 6.29 -44.86
N ALA A 402 39.09 5.26 -44.66
CA ALA A 402 40.25 5.18 -43.76
C ALA A 402 41.56 5.52 -44.53
N PRO A 403 42.78 5.22 -44.02
CA PRO A 403 43.49 5.93 -42.95
C PRO A 403 44.92 6.37 -43.38
N ALA A 404 45.59 7.19 -42.56
CA ALA A 404 47.03 7.46 -42.68
C ALA A 404 47.75 7.09 -41.37
N ALA A 405 48.78 6.27 -41.50
CA ALA A 405 49.61 5.76 -40.41
C ALA A 405 50.74 6.74 -40.03
N SER A 406 51.12 6.77 -38.76
CA SER A 406 52.50 7.07 -38.35
C SER A 406 52.80 6.41 -36.99
N SER A 407 53.86 5.63 -36.98
CA SER A 407 54.43 4.88 -35.87
C SER A 407 55.36 5.74 -35.02
N SER A 408 55.41 5.54 -33.70
CA SER A 408 56.62 5.04 -33.00
C SER A 408 56.52 5.17 -31.46
N ALA A 409 57.28 4.30 -30.79
CA ALA A 409 57.65 4.23 -29.37
C ALA A 409 56.86 3.22 -28.51
N SER A 410 57.49 2.06 -28.27
CA SER A 410 57.08 1.05 -27.28
C SER A 410 57.42 1.47 -25.85
N PRO A 411 56.45 1.51 -24.93
CA PRO A 411 56.66 1.36 -23.50
C PRO A 411 56.28 -0.05 -23.03
N ALA A 412 56.57 -0.32 -21.75
CA ALA A 412 56.29 -1.55 -21.04
C ALA A 412 54.92 -2.17 -21.36
N ALA A 413 54.87 -3.50 -21.39
CA ALA A 413 53.72 -4.29 -21.81
C ALA A 413 52.40 -3.73 -21.26
N PRO A 414 51.49 -3.25 -22.13
CA PRO A 414 50.23 -2.68 -21.70
C PRO A 414 49.38 -3.78 -21.05
N THR A 415 49.06 -3.61 -19.78
CA THR A 415 47.96 -4.34 -19.16
C THR A 415 46.69 -4.05 -19.96
N THR A 416 46.24 -5.03 -20.72
CA THR A 416 45.03 -4.96 -21.54
C THR A 416 43.83 -4.70 -20.63
N MET A 417 43.15 -3.56 -20.82
CA MET A 417 41.93 -3.24 -20.09
C MET A 417 40.81 -4.18 -20.57
N GLU A 418 40.23 -4.96 -19.67
CA GLU A 418 39.12 -5.87 -19.99
C GLU A 418 37.77 -5.25 -19.62
N LYS A 419 36.71 -5.62 -20.35
CA LYS A 419 35.32 -5.25 -20.01
C LYS A 419 35.01 -5.74 -18.58
N GLY A 420 34.51 -4.85 -17.75
CA GLY A 420 34.28 -5.08 -16.32
C GLY A 420 35.39 -4.59 -15.40
N ALA A 421 36.56 -4.18 -15.91
CA ALA A 421 37.63 -3.65 -15.09
C ALA A 421 37.25 -2.32 -14.43
N ARG A 422 37.69 -2.13 -13.17
CA ARG A 422 37.55 -0.84 -12.46
C ARG A 422 38.60 0.12 -12.98
N VAL A 423 38.16 1.27 -13.46
CA VAL A 423 39.01 2.31 -14.03
C VAL A 423 38.78 3.62 -13.30
N ARG A 424 39.84 4.39 -13.10
CA ARG A 424 39.80 5.77 -12.62
C ARG A 424 39.97 6.69 -13.82
N VAL A 425 39.11 7.69 -13.91
CA VAL A 425 39.19 8.73 -14.94
C VAL A 425 40.31 9.72 -14.56
N LEU A 426 41.25 9.97 -15.46
CA LEU A 426 42.42 10.81 -15.24
C LEU A 426 42.16 12.29 -15.56
N SER A 427 41.26 12.59 -16.50
CA SER A 427 41.03 13.96 -16.98
C SER A 427 39.55 14.24 -17.28
N GLY A 428 39.20 15.50 -17.51
CA GLY A 428 37.83 15.93 -17.83
C GLY A 428 36.92 16.13 -16.60
N ALA A 429 35.61 16.29 -16.85
CA ALA A 429 34.61 16.61 -15.83
C ALA A 429 34.45 15.52 -14.75
N PHE A 430 34.95 14.32 -15.01
CA PHE A 430 34.86 13.16 -14.12
C PHE A 430 36.21 12.73 -13.55
N ALA A 431 37.25 13.59 -13.63
CA ALA A 431 38.56 13.30 -13.08
C ALA A 431 38.48 12.78 -11.63
N ASP A 432 39.31 11.78 -11.33
CA ASP A 432 39.40 11.02 -10.06
C ASP A 432 38.18 10.16 -9.70
N LYS A 433 37.12 10.12 -10.51
CA LYS A 433 35.99 9.20 -10.29
C LYS A 433 36.37 7.78 -10.73
N ILE A 434 35.90 6.81 -9.96
CA ILE A 434 36.06 5.38 -10.24
C ILE A 434 34.79 4.87 -10.91
N GLY A 435 34.95 4.22 -12.04
CA GLY A 435 33.87 3.57 -12.78
C GLY A 435 34.21 2.16 -13.21
N VAL A 436 33.26 1.51 -13.87
CA VAL A 436 33.43 0.18 -14.46
C VAL A 436 33.44 0.31 -15.98
N LEU A 437 34.43 -0.30 -16.62
CA LEU A 437 34.56 -0.33 -18.07
C LEU A 437 33.44 -1.20 -18.68
N GLY A 438 32.46 -0.58 -19.33
CA GLY A 438 31.31 -1.28 -19.93
C GLY A 438 31.58 -1.83 -21.33
N GLU A 439 32.23 -1.05 -22.20
CA GLU A 439 32.53 -1.44 -23.58
C GLU A 439 33.74 -0.67 -24.12
N LEU A 440 34.57 -1.31 -24.93
CA LEU A 440 35.66 -0.67 -25.66
C LEU A 440 35.22 -0.43 -27.10
N ASP A 441 35.12 0.82 -27.50
CA ASP A 441 34.96 1.18 -28.90
C ASP A 441 36.32 1.03 -29.57
N GLY A 442 36.41 0.23 -30.63
CA GLY A 442 37.66 -0.06 -31.37
C GLY A 442 38.38 1.16 -31.94
N ARG A 443 37.85 2.38 -31.73
CA ARG A 443 38.46 3.68 -32.03
C ARG A 443 39.23 4.32 -30.86
N GLY A 444 39.53 3.57 -29.79
CA GLY A 444 40.27 4.07 -28.64
C GLY A 444 39.42 4.78 -27.59
N GLY A 445 38.09 4.68 -27.69
CA GLY A 445 37.16 5.14 -26.66
C GLY A 445 36.67 3.99 -25.79
N ALA A 446 36.28 4.28 -24.57
CA ALA A 446 35.67 3.35 -23.64
C ALA A 446 34.37 3.94 -23.08
N ARG A 447 33.33 3.12 -23.00
CA ARG A 447 32.11 3.45 -22.28
C ARG A 447 32.32 3.08 -20.81
N VAL A 448 32.35 4.07 -19.94
CA VAL A 448 32.59 3.89 -18.49
C VAL A 448 31.30 4.21 -17.73
N LEU A 449 30.92 3.31 -16.82
CA LEU A 449 29.81 3.48 -15.90
C LEU A 449 30.32 4.10 -14.60
N LEU A 450 29.91 5.34 -14.32
CA LEU A 450 30.23 6.12 -13.13
C LEU A 450 28.97 6.19 -12.23
N GLY A 451 28.69 5.11 -11.50
CA GLY A 451 27.42 4.96 -10.80
C GLY A 451 26.28 4.77 -11.80
N LEU A 452 25.30 5.69 -11.81
CA LEU A 452 24.16 5.67 -12.74
C LEU A 452 24.46 6.34 -14.10
N LEU A 453 25.59 7.05 -14.22
CA LEU A 453 25.95 7.78 -15.44
C LEU A 453 26.81 6.91 -16.35
N SER A 454 26.46 6.85 -17.63
CA SER A 454 27.28 6.22 -18.67
C SER A 454 27.89 7.30 -19.54
N THR A 455 29.22 7.35 -19.61
CA THR A 455 29.95 8.34 -20.43
C THR A 455 31.03 7.67 -21.26
N ARG A 456 31.39 8.32 -22.37
CA ARG A 456 32.43 7.87 -23.29
C ARG A 456 33.71 8.65 -23.02
N ILE A 457 34.76 7.94 -22.61
CA ILE A 457 36.05 8.49 -22.21
C ILE A 457 37.12 7.87 -23.09
N ASP A 458 38.15 8.61 -23.45
CA ASP A 458 39.28 8.06 -24.19
C ASP A 458 40.04 7.06 -23.32
N VAL A 459 40.49 5.93 -23.89
CA VAL A 459 41.24 4.90 -23.15
C VAL A 459 42.54 5.48 -22.58
N THR A 460 43.10 6.53 -23.20
CA THR A 460 44.28 7.25 -22.69
C THR A 460 44.00 8.05 -21.41
N ASP A 461 42.74 8.40 -21.15
CA ASP A 461 42.28 9.11 -19.95
C ASP A 461 41.81 8.15 -18.84
N LEU A 462 42.09 6.85 -18.95
CA LEU A 462 41.71 5.83 -17.98
C LEU A 462 42.93 5.16 -17.37
N ALA A 463 42.95 5.05 -16.04
CA ALA A 463 43.91 4.24 -15.30
C ALA A 463 43.22 3.04 -14.64
N LEU A 464 43.78 1.85 -14.83
CA LEU A 464 43.35 0.64 -14.13
C LEU A 464 43.53 0.83 -12.62
N VAL A 465 42.45 0.68 -11.87
CA VAL A 465 42.51 0.60 -10.42
C VAL A 465 42.69 -0.88 -10.10
N PRO A 466 43.89 -1.33 -9.69
CA PRO A 466 44.06 -2.73 -9.31
C PRO A 466 43.03 -3.04 -8.23
N GLU A 467 42.34 -4.19 -8.35
CA GLU A 467 41.46 -4.73 -7.32
C GLU A 467 42.30 -5.21 -6.12
N GLY A 468 43.01 -4.26 -5.51
CA GLY A 468 43.63 -4.39 -4.23
C GLY A 468 42.51 -4.59 -3.23
N ARG A 469 42.63 -5.69 -2.49
CA ARG A 469 41.80 -6.17 -1.40
C ARG A 469 41.80 -5.22 -0.17
N GLU A 470 41.88 -3.91 -0.38
CA GLU A 470 41.82 -2.90 0.65
C GLU A 470 40.41 -2.32 0.68
N ARG A 471 39.56 -2.97 1.47
CA ARG A 471 38.49 -2.25 2.16
C ARG A 471 39.17 -1.06 2.85
N PRO A 472 38.76 0.19 2.60
CA PRO A 472 39.15 1.29 3.45
C PRO A 472 38.79 0.88 4.88
N ALA A 473 39.80 0.81 5.76
CA ALA A 473 39.57 0.61 7.17
C ALA A 473 38.71 1.77 7.66
N ILE A 474 37.41 1.54 7.80
CA ILE A 474 36.50 2.49 8.44
C ILE A 474 37.00 2.62 9.87
N GLN A 475 37.73 3.70 10.15
CA GLN A 475 38.07 4.11 11.51
C GLN A 475 36.75 4.41 12.23
N SER A 476 36.24 3.42 12.95
CA SER A 476 35.10 3.56 13.84
C SER A 476 35.49 4.43 15.04
N SER A 477 35.33 5.74 14.92
CA SER A 477 35.73 6.70 15.97
C SER A 477 34.69 6.90 17.08
N HIS A 478 33.69 6.02 17.26
CA HIS A 478 32.61 6.20 18.25
C HIS A 478 32.33 4.93 19.07
N ARG A 479 33.34 4.42 19.80
CA ARG A 479 33.07 3.64 21.02
C ARG A 479 33.55 4.45 22.23
N ARG A 480 32.60 5.08 22.93
CA ARG A 480 32.83 5.56 24.31
C ARG A 480 33.14 4.34 25.18
N PRO A 481 34.23 4.34 25.96
CA PRO A 481 34.46 3.29 26.95
C PRO A 481 33.37 3.35 28.02
N THR A 482 32.63 2.27 28.17
CA THR A 482 31.70 2.03 29.28
C THR A 482 32.50 1.91 30.57
N ALA A 483 32.24 2.81 31.52
CA ALA A 483 32.85 2.76 32.85
C ALA A 483 32.42 1.48 33.60
N PRO A 484 33.33 0.81 34.32
CA PRO A 484 33.01 -0.39 35.10
C PRO A 484 32.12 -0.04 36.31
N MET A 485 31.02 -0.77 36.47
CA MET A 485 30.13 -0.66 37.64
C MET A 485 30.87 -1.02 38.94
N PRO A 486 30.65 -0.28 40.04
CA PRO A 486 31.24 -0.60 41.33
C PRO A 486 30.61 -1.86 41.93
N ARG A 487 31.47 -2.83 42.30
CA ARG A 487 31.10 -4.02 43.06
C ARG A 487 30.62 -3.62 44.46
N LYS A 488 29.44 -4.10 44.86
CA LYS A 488 28.97 -4.02 46.25
C LYS A 488 29.88 -4.86 47.14
N ALA A 489 30.40 -4.25 48.21
CA ALA A 489 31.07 -4.95 49.29
C ALA A 489 30.07 -5.83 50.05
N ARG A 490 30.57 -6.98 50.51
CA ARG A 490 29.85 -8.00 51.27
C ARG A 490 29.98 -7.74 52.76
#